data_AF-A0A966KNP9-F1
#
_entry.id   AF-A0A966KNP9-F1
#
_cell.length_a   1.000
_cell.length_b   1.000
_cell.length_c   1.000
_cell.angle_alpha   90.00
_cell.angle_beta   90.00
_cell.angle_gamma   90.00
#
_symmetry.space_group_name_H-M   'P 1'
#
loop_
_entity.id
_entity.type
_entity.pdbx_description
1 polymer ?
#
loop_
_entity_poly.entity_id
_entity_poly.type
_entity_poly.pdbx_seq_one_letter_code
_entity_poly.pdbx_strand_id
1 'polypeptide(L)'
;MDSVYFWPLMTLAAIFVGMGKGGLPVVAGLAVPSLSLIMSPVAAAGLLLPIYIVSDIFAIRAYRRDYNWQVLKISLIGMSIGVLVGGL
;
A
#
# COMPACT_ATOMS: atom_id res chain seq x y z
N MET A 1 8.68 5.13 20.34
CA MET A 1 8.78 5.84 19.03
C MET A 1 9.91 6.87 19.12
N ASP A 2 11.03 6.47 19.73
CA ASP A 2 11.99 7.41 20.35
C ASP A 2 13.38 7.31 19.70
N SER A 3 13.48 6.53 18.63
CA SER A 3 14.70 6.38 17.85
C SER A 3 14.79 7.51 16.83
N VAL A 4 15.93 8.20 16.77
CA VAL A 4 16.21 9.28 15.79
C VAL A 4 15.97 8.81 14.35
N TYR A 5 16.12 7.51 14.08
CA TYR A 5 15.91 6.91 12.76
C TYR A 5 14.44 6.68 12.38
N PHE A 6 13.49 6.81 13.32
CA PHE A 6 12.08 6.52 13.09
C PHE A 6 11.46 7.43 12.02
N TRP A 7 11.56 8.75 12.19
CA TRP A 7 10.96 9.72 11.26
C TRP A 7 11.54 9.66 9.85
N PRO A 8 12.87 9.58 9.66
CA PRO A 8 13.47 9.39 8.33
C PRO A 8 12.99 8.10 7.65
N LEU A 9 13.02 6.96 8.34
CA LEU A 9 12.60 5.67 7.78
C LEU A 9 11.10 5.64 7.48
N MET A 10 10.27 6.24 8.33
CA MET A 10 8.82 6.35 8.10
C MET A 10 8.51 7.21 6.87
N THR A 11 9.23 8.31 6.70
CA THR A 11 9.08 9.18 5.52
C THR A 11 9.51 8.45 4.25
N LEU A 12 10.66 7.75 4.30
CA LEU A 12 11.16 6.93 3.20
C LEU A 12 10.17 5.80 2.83
N ALA A 13 9.64 5.09 3.83
CA ALA A 13 8.64 4.05 3.63
C ALA A 13 7.36 4.60 3.01
N ALA A 14 6.91 5.79 3.44
CA ALA A 14 5.75 6.45 2.83
C ALA A 14 6.00 6.82 1.36
N ILE A 15 7.20 7.29 1.02
CA ILE A 15 7.60 7.55 -0.37
C ILE A 15 7.58 6.25 -1.18
N PHE A 16 8.12 5.16 -0.65
CA PHE A 16 8.10 3.84 -1.32
C PHE A 16 6.67 3.36 -1.61
N VAL A 17 5.75 3.51 -0.65
CA VAL A 17 4.33 3.20 -0.86
C VAL A 17 3.72 4.04 -1.98
N GLY A 18 4.00 5.35 -2.01
CA GLY A 18 3.54 6.25 -3.07
C GLY A 18 4.08 5.87 -4.45
N MET A 19 5.36 5.56 -4.56
CA MET A 19 6.01 5.12 -5.81
C MET A 19 5.41 3.82 -6.35
N GLY A 20 4.95 2.92 -5.47
CA GLY A 20 4.25 1.70 -5.87
C GLY A 20 2.98 1.96 -6.68
N LYS A 21 2.23 3.03 -6.36
CA LYS A 21 1.02 3.41 -7.10
C LYS A 21 1.31 4.26 -8.33
N GLY A 22 2.50 4.86 -8.42
CA GLY A 22 2.97 5.67 -9.55
C GLY A 22 3.62 4.90 -10.71
N GLY A 23 3.71 3.57 -10.63
CA GLY A 23 4.25 2.73 -11.72
C GLY A 23 5.46 1.87 -11.35
N LEU A 24 5.94 1.92 -10.11
CA LEU A 24 7.07 1.12 -9.62
C LEU A 24 6.64 0.18 -8.48
N PRO A 25 5.81 -0.85 -8.75
CA PRO A 25 5.22 -1.70 -7.71
C PRO A 25 6.26 -2.42 -6.84
N VAL A 26 7.42 -2.74 -7.39
CA VAL A 26 8.54 -3.39 -6.66
C VAL A 26 9.03 -2.53 -5.50
N VAL A 27 9.04 -1.20 -5.66
CA VAL A 27 9.54 -0.26 -4.64
C VAL A 27 8.63 -0.23 -3.42
N ALA A 28 7.31 -0.35 -3.59
CA ALA A 28 6.38 -0.42 -2.44
C ALA A 28 6.60 -1.65 -1.55
N GLY A 29 7.15 -2.74 -2.10
CA GLY A 29 7.54 -3.91 -1.32
C GLY A 29 8.67 -3.64 -0.31
N LEU A 30 9.44 -2.55 -0.49
CA LEU A 30 10.52 -2.16 0.42
C LEU A 30 10.04 -1.38 1.65
N ALA A 31 8.80 -0.90 1.66
CA ALA A 31 8.27 -0.09 2.75
C ALA A 31 8.26 -0.85 4.10
N VAL A 32 7.66 -2.04 4.15
CA VAL A 32 7.59 -2.84 5.38
C VAL A 32 8.98 -3.30 5.87
N PRO A 33 9.87 -3.86 5.01
CA PRO A 33 11.23 -4.22 5.43
C PRO A 33 12.04 -3.06 5.98
N SER A 34 11.93 -1.86 5.38
CA SER A 34 12.67 -0.67 5.83
C SER A 34 12.32 -0.26 7.26
N LEU A 35 11.03 -0.30 7.61
CA LEU A 35 10.56 -0.04 8.98
C LEU A 35 10.86 -1.20 9.93
N SER A 36 10.86 -2.43 9.42
CA SER A 36 11.13 -3.63 10.23
C SER A 36 12.57 -3.68 10.77
N LEU A 37 13.47 -2.84 10.27
CA LEU A 37 14.81 -2.66 10.83
C LEU A 37 14.79 -2.07 12.25
N ILE A 38 13.73 -1.36 12.62
CA ILE A 38 13.63 -0.63 13.90
C ILE A 38 12.40 -1.03 14.74
N MET A 39 11.47 -1.81 14.19
CA MET A 39 10.27 -2.28 14.88
C MET A 39 9.82 -3.65 14.37
N SER A 40 8.83 -4.27 15.03
CA SER A 40 8.30 -5.55 14.56
C SER A 40 7.60 -5.40 13.19
N PRO A 41 7.69 -6.40 12.29
CA PRO A 41 7.04 -6.34 10.98
C PRO A 41 5.53 -6.12 11.04
N VAL A 42 4.87 -6.69 12.07
CA VAL A 42 3.44 -6.52 12.31
C VAL A 42 3.11 -5.06 12.66
N ALA A 43 3.93 -4.43 13.51
CA ALA A 43 3.76 -3.01 13.85
C ALA A 43 4.04 -2.10 12.64
N ALA A 44 5.09 -2.40 11.86
CA ALA A 44 5.41 -1.67 10.64
C ALA A 44 4.27 -1.74 9.61
N ALA A 45 3.72 -2.92 9.36
CA ALA A 45 2.58 -3.10 8.48
C ALA A 45 1.37 -2.30 8.98
N GLY A 46 1.06 -2.40 10.29
CA GLY A 46 -0.04 -1.65 10.91
C GLY A 46 0.11 -0.13 10.76
N LEU A 47 1.32 0.41 10.92
CA LEU A 47 1.61 1.84 10.75
C LEU A 47 1.50 2.32 9.30
N LEU A 48 1.78 1.44 8.33
CA LEU A 48 1.68 1.78 6.91
C LEU A 48 0.24 1.71 6.38
N LEU A 49 -0.69 1.02 7.06
CA LEU A 49 -2.09 0.89 6.60
C LEU A 49 -2.75 2.24 6.25
N PRO A 50 -2.68 3.31 7.09
CA PRO A 50 -3.27 4.60 6.75
C PRO A 50 -2.62 5.22 5.50
N ILE A 51 -1.32 5.02 5.32
CA ILE A 51 -0.57 5.54 4.16
C ILE A 51 -1.01 4.80 2.89
N TYR A 52 -1.21 3.49 2.95
CA TYR A 52 -1.77 2.71 1.84
C TYR A 52 -3.17 3.20 1.47
N ILE A 53 -4.04 3.43 2.45
CA ILE A 53 -5.41 3.92 2.21
C ILE A 53 -5.38 5.28 1.51
N VAL A 54 -4.58 6.23 2.01
CA VAL A 54 -4.45 7.56 1.40
C VAL A 54 -3.90 7.47 -0.02
N SER A 55 -2.86 6.66 -0.23
CA SER A 55 -2.24 6.42 -1.55
C SER A 55 -3.27 5.86 -2.55
N ASP A 56 -4.13 4.94 -2.12
CA ASP A 56 -5.19 4.37 -2.95
C ASP A 56 -6.25 5.39 -3.35
N ILE A 57 -6.64 6.27 -2.42
CA ILE A 57 -7.58 7.36 -2.72
C ILE A 57 -7.01 8.28 -3.81
N PHE A 58 -5.72 8.63 -3.72
CA PHE A 58 -5.05 9.44 -4.74
C PHE A 58 -4.96 8.71 -6.08
N ALA A 59 -4.62 7.42 -6.08
CA ALA A 59 -4.56 6.60 -7.30
C ALA A 59 -5.93 6.56 -7.99
N ILE A 60 -7.01 6.27 -7.24
CA ILE A 60 -8.37 6.29 -7.79
C ILE A 60 -8.72 7.69 -8.32
N ARG A 61 -8.38 8.75 -7.58
CA ARG A 61 -8.66 10.13 -8.00
C ARG A 61 -7.94 10.47 -9.32
N ALA A 62 -6.70 10.03 -9.49
CA ALA A 62 -5.92 10.24 -10.71
C ALA A 62 -6.51 9.47 -11.91
N TYR A 63 -6.86 8.20 -11.72
CA TYR A 63 -7.33 7.31 -12.79
C TYR A 63 -8.86 7.26 -12.97
N ARG A 64 -9.63 8.10 -12.26
CA ARG A 64 -11.11 8.06 -12.27
C ARG A 64 -11.77 8.27 -13.64
N ARG A 65 -11.03 8.73 -14.65
CA ARG A 65 -11.57 8.98 -16.00
C ARG A 65 -11.11 7.95 -17.03
N ASP A 66 -9.99 7.27 -16.76
CA ASP A 66 -9.32 6.37 -17.70
C ASP A 66 -9.45 4.92 -17.21
N TYR A 67 -10.67 4.39 -17.19
CA TYR A 67 -10.93 3.01 -16.78
C TYR A 67 -11.92 2.31 -17.71
N ASN A 68 -11.80 0.98 -17.79
CA ASN A 68 -12.74 0.12 -18.50
C ASN A 68 -13.71 -0.53 -17.50
N TRP A 69 -15.02 -0.28 -17.66
CA TRP A 69 -16.04 -0.75 -16.72
C TRP A 69 -16.20 -2.27 -16.68
N GLN A 70 -16.02 -2.93 -17.82
CA GLN A 70 -16.11 -4.39 -17.93
C GLN A 70 -14.95 -5.04 -17.16
N VAL A 71 -13.73 -4.55 -17.35
CA VAL A 71 -12.55 -5.04 -16.62
C VAL A 71 -12.70 -4.79 -15.12
N LEU A 72 -13.15 -3.59 -14.73
CA LEU A 72 -13.34 -3.26 -13.33
C LEU A 72 -14.36 -4.18 -12.64
N LYS A 73 -15.49 -4.49 -13.30
CA LYS A 73 -16.49 -5.42 -12.77
C LYS A 73 -15.93 -6.82 -12.56
N ILE A 74 -15.19 -7.34 -13.55
CA ILE A 74 -14.58 -8.67 -13.46
C ILE A 74 -13.57 -8.72 -12.31
N SER A 75 -12.70 -7.72 -12.22
CA SER A 75 -11.74 -7.61 -11.11
C SER A 75 -12.43 -7.51 -9.76
N LEU A 76 -13.48 -6.69 -9.62
CA LEU A 76 -14.17 -6.50 -8.34
C LEU A 76 -14.83 -7.80 -7.85
N ILE A 77 -15.50 -8.53 -8.74
CA ILE A 77 -16.12 -9.83 -8.41
C ILE A 77 -15.04 -10.86 -8.06
N GLY A 78 -14.00 -10.99 -8.90
CA GLY A 78 -12.91 -11.94 -8.68
C GLY A 78 -12.14 -11.67 -7.39
N MET A 79 -11.82 -10.40 -7.11
CA MET A 79 -11.17 -9.99 -5.86
C MET A 79 -12.05 -10.29 -4.64
N SER A 80 -13.35 -9.98 -4.70
CA SER A 80 -14.27 -10.23 -3.58
C SER A 80 -14.38 -11.72 -3.26
N ILE A 81 -14.53 -12.57 -4.28
CA ILE A 81 -14.57 -14.03 -4.11
C ILE A 81 -13.22 -14.54 -3.57
N GLY A 82 -12.10 -14.06 -4.11
CA GLY A 82 -10.77 -14.47 -3.65
C GLY A 82 -10.53 -14.12 -2.18
N VAL A 83 -10.93 -12.93 -1.74
CA VAL A 83 -10.84 -12.52 -0.32
C VAL A 83 -11.76 -13.39 0.56
N LEU A 84 -12.97 -13.70 0.13
CA LEU A 84 -13.87 -14.58 0.88
C LEU A 84 -13.29 -16.00 1.01
N VAL A 85 -12.75 -16.56 -0.07
CA VAL A 85 -12.19 -17.92 -0.05
C VAL A 85 -10.89 -17.99 0.75
N GLY A 86 -10.02 -16.99 0.66
CA GLY A 86 -8.73 -16.98 1.36
C GLY A 86 -8.80 -16.47 2.81
N GLY A 87 -9.83 -15.72 3.16
CA GLY A 87 -10.06 -15.19 4.50
C GLY A 87 -10.90 -16.08 5.41
N LEU A 88 -11.60 -17.07 4.85
CA LEU A 88 -12.29 -18.16 5.57
C LEU A 88 -11.32 -19.33 5.83
#